data_AF-A0A8J8HU13-F1
#
_entry.id   AF-A0A8J8HU13-F1
#
_cell.length_a   1.000
_cell.length_b   1.000
_cell.length_c   1.000
_cell.angle_alpha   90.00
_cell.angle_beta   90.00
_cell.angle_gamma   90.00
#
_symmetry.space_group_name_H-M   'P 1'
#
loop_
_entity.id
_entity.type
_entity.pdbx_description
1 polymer ?
#
loop_
_entity_poly.entity_id
_entity_poly.type
_entity_poly.pdbx_seq_one_letter_code
_entity_poly.pdbx_strand_id
1 'polypeptide(L)' 'MAEPITARQLTILQVVAKHPDVVRDHLVKAGATDADLAYLERHDLIRERAIGRYRVTHMGQEVLKRSL' A
#
# COMPACT_ATOMS: atom_id res chain seq x y z
N MET A 1 -4.61 17.94 -8.31
CA MET A 1 -5.79 17.08 -8.14
C MET A 1 -5.29 15.75 -7.64
N ALA A 2 -5.81 15.23 -6.52
CA ALA A 2 -5.41 13.91 -6.03
C ALA A 2 -6.00 12.87 -6.97
N GLU A 3 -5.15 12.11 -7.66
CA GLU A 3 -5.58 10.99 -8.48
C GLU A 3 -6.32 9.98 -7.59
N PRO A 4 -7.47 9.44 -8.00
CA PRO A 4 -8.21 8.49 -7.18
C PRO A 4 -7.44 7.18 -7.05
N ILE A 5 -7.45 6.59 -5.85
CA ILE A 5 -6.87 5.26 -5.61
C ILE A 5 -7.63 4.22 -6.44
N THR A 6 -6.90 3.38 -7.15
CA THR A 6 -7.52 2.31 -7.95
C THR A 6 -7.92 1.13 -7.06
N ALA A 7 -8.86 0.30 -7.52
CA ALA A 7 -9.27 -0.92 -6.79
C ALA A 7 -8.08 -1.86 -6.50
N ARG A 8 -7.09 -1.91 -7.41
CA ARG A 8 -5.86 -2.68 -7.23
C ARG A 8 -5.00 -2.10 -6.11
N GLN A 9 -4.72 -0.80 -6.14
CA GLN A 9 -3.96 -0.10 -5.09
C GLN A 9 -4.63 -0.24 -3.73
N LEU A 10 -5.96 -0.16 -3.67
CA LEU A 10 -6.72 -0.37 -2.44
C LEU A 10 -6.56 -1.81 -1.92
N THR A 11 -6.61 -2.82 -2.79
CA THR A 11 -6.38 -4.22 -2.42
C THR A 11 -4.97 -4.42 -1.86
N ILE A 12 -3.95 -3.84 -2.49
CA ILE A 12 -2.56 -3.88 -2.02
C ILE A 12 -2.44 -3.22 -0.65
N LEU A 13 -3.06 -2.04 -0.49
CA LEU A 13 -3.08 -1.32 0.78
C LEU A 13 -3.74 -2.14 1.90
N GLN A 14 -4.83 -2.87 1.60
CA GLN A 14 -5.47 -3.80 2.53
C GLN A 14 -4.54 -4.96 2.92
N VAL A 15 -3.80 -5.53 1.97
CA VAL A 15 -2.81 -6.60 2.23
C VAL A 15 -1.72 -6.10 3.17
N VAL A 16 -1.15 -4.92 2.88
CA VAL A 16 -0.12 -4.29 3.73
C VAL A 16 -0.66 -3.94 5.12
N ALA A 17 -1.93 -3.55 5.23
CA ALA A 17 -2.54 -3.25 6.52
C ALA A 17 -2.83 -4.51 7.35
N LYS A 18 -3.17 -5.64 6.71
CA LYS A 18 -3.36 -6.94 7.37
C LYS A 18 -2.05 -7.59 7.79
N HIS A 19 -0.99 -7.36 7.02
CA HIS A 19 0.34 -7.95 7.24
C HIS A 19 1.38 -6.85 7.46
N PRO A 20 1.62 -6.42 8.72
CA PRO A 20 2.70 -5.49 9.00
C PRO A 20 4.05 -6.13 8.63
N ASP A 21 4.95 -5.32 8.04
CA ASP A 21 6.27 -5.75 7.58
C ASP A 21 6.25 -6.75 6.39
N VAL A 22 5.21 -6.67 5.55
CA VAL A 22 5.10 -7.46 4.33
C VAL A 22 6.22 -7.14 3.35
N VAL A 23 6.83 -8.19 2.79
CA VAL A 23 7.92 -8.04 1.83
C VAL A 23 7.40 -7.65 0.44
N ARG A 24 8.19 -6.88 -0.29
CA ARG A 24 7.90 -6.49 -1.69
C ARG A 24 7.51 -7.68 -2.56
N ASP A 25 8.23 -8.79 -2.44
CA ASP A 25 7.97 -10.03 -3.19
C ASP A 25 6.54 -10.56 -2.99
N HIS A 26 6.03 -10.47 -1.75
CA HIS A 26 4.68 -10.90 -1.44
C HIS A 26 3.62 -9.97 -2.05
N LEU A 27 3.88 -8.66 -2.06
CA LEU A 27 3.02 -7.69 -2.73
C LEU A 27 2.98 -7.91 -4.23
N VAL A 28 4.13 -8.17 -4.85
CA VAL A 28 4.21 -8.48 -6.29
C VAL A 28 3.46 -9.78 -6.61
N LYS A 29 3.58 -10.81 -5.78
CA LYS A 29 2.79 -12.06 -5.90
C LYS A 29 1.28 -11.84 -5.72
N ALA A 30 0.89 -10.86 -4.91
CA ALA A 30 -0.50 -10.43 -4.78
C ALA A 30 -0.99 -9.56 -5.97
N GLY A 31 -0.14 -9.31 -6.97
CA GLY A 31 -0.45 -8.53 -8.16
C GLY A 31 -0.10 -7.05 -8.07
N ALA A 32 0.70 -6.64 -7.08
CA ALA A 32 1.23 -5.27 -7.02
C ALA A 32 2.23 -5.02 -8.14
N THR A 33 2.02 -3.96 -8.90
CA THR A 33 3.03 -3.46 -9.83
C THR A 33 3.94 -2.44 -9.14
N ASP A 34 5.11 -2.22 -9.70
CA ASP A 34 6.04 -1.19 -9.22
C ASP A 34 5.39 0.21 -9.21
N ALA A 35 4.55 0.50 -10.21
CA ALA A 35 3.78 1.73 -10.28
C ALA A 35 2.73 1.87 -9.16
N ASP A 36 2.09 0.77 -8.76
CA ASP A 36 1.14 0.77 -7.65
C ASP A 36 1.85 1.05 -6.32
N LEU A 37 3.00 0.41 -6.09
CA LEU A 37 3.81 0.64 -4.88
C LEU A 37 4.33 2.08 -4.83
N ALA A 38 4.88 2.58 -5.94
CA ALA A 38 5.36 3.95 -6.05
C ALA A 38 4.25 4.99 -5.82
N TYR A 39 3.03 4.71 -6.28
CA TYR A 39 1.87 5.54 -5.99
C TYR A 39 1.54 5.53 -4.49
N LEU A 40 1.42 4.36 -3.89
CA LEU A 40 1.09 4.23 -2.46
C LEU A 40 2.16 4.89 -1.57
N GLU A 41 3.44 4.81 -1.96
CA GLU A 41 4.53 5.50 -1.26
C GLU A 41 4.50 7.02 -1.47
N ARG A 42 4.29 7.49 -2.71
CA ARG A 42 4.21 8.94 -3.03
C ARG A 42 3.06 9.63 -2.28
N HIS A 43 1.97 8.93 -2.03
CA HIS A 43 0.82 9.43 -1.29
C HIS A 43 0.92 9.20 0.23
N ASP A 44 2.09 8.77 0.74
CA ASP A 44 2.33 8.42 2.15
C ASP A 44 1.28 7.43 2.70
N LEU A 45 0.80 6.48 1.88
CA LEU A 45 -0.16 5.44 2.30
C LEU A 45 0.54 4.20 2.85
N ILE A 46 1.70 3.89 2.29
CA ILE A 46 2.62 2.86 2.80
C ILE A 46 4.02 3.47 2.98
N ARG A 47 4.84 2.84 3.81
CA ARG A 47 6.23 3.23 4.01
C ARG A 47 7.11 2.01 4.15
N GLU A 48 8.28 2.04 3.51
CA GLU A 48 9.33 1.06 3.73
C GLU A 48 9.99 1.29 5.10
N ARG A 49 10.04 0.26 5.95
CA ARG A 49 10.64 0.35 7.30
C ARG A 49 12.02 -0.31 7.39
N ALA A 50 12.23 -1.35 6.60
CA ALA A 50 13.49 -2.05 6.42
C ALA A 50 13.56 -2.49 4.95
N ILE A 51 14.77 -2.73 4.43
CA ILE A 51 14.99 -3.03 3.00
C ILE A 51 14.00 -4.11 2.52
N GLY A 52 13.08 -3.70 1.63
CA GLY A 52 12.06 -4.54 1.02
C GLY A 52 10.86 -4.89 1.89
N ARG A 53 10.64 -4.25 3.04
CA ARG A 53 9.49 -4.46 3.95
C ARG A 53 8.64 -3.22 4.09
N TYR A 54 7.35 -3.36 3.80
CA TYR A 54 6.37 -2.29 3.82
C TYR A 54 5.43 -2.38 5.02
N ARG A 55 5.03 -1.22 5.51
CA ARG A 55 3.94 -1.08 6.47
C ARG A 55 2.98 0.01 6.02
N VAL A 56 1.72 -0.11 6.41
CA VAL A 56 0.73 0.94 6.20
C VAL A 56 1.02 2.12 7.14
N THR A 57 0.84 3.34 6.65
CA THR A 57 0.95 4.56 7.45
C THR A 57 -0.37 4.90 8.14
N HIS A 58 -0.38 5.97 8.93
CA HIS A 58 -1.62 6.52 9.46
C HIS A 58 -2.57 6.96 8.33
N MET A 59 -2.05 7.61 7.28
CA MET A 59 -2.88 8.06 6.16
C MET A 59 -3.45 6.88 5.35
N GLY A 60 -2.66 5.83 5.16
CA GLY A 60 -3.13 4.59 4.54
C GLY A 60 -4.28 3.94 5.33
N GLN A 61 -4.19 3.93 6.66
CA GLN A 61 -5.28 3.44 7.52
C GLN A 61 -6.56 4.28 7.39
N GLU A 62 -6.43 5.60 7.30
CA GLU A 62 -7.59 6.50 7.12
C GLU A 62 -8.25 6.31 5.75
N VAL A 63 -7.46 6.07 4.69
CA VAL A 63 -8.01 5.72 3.37
C VAL A 63 -8.78 4.40 3.43
N LEU A 64 -8.23 3.37 4.10
CA LEU A 64 -8.91 2.09 4.26
C LEU A 64 -10.24 2.22 5.00
N LYS A 65 -10.30 3.04 6.05
CA LYS A 65 -11.56 3.30 6.78
C LYS A 65 -12.60 4.04 5.96
N ARG A 66 -12.18 4.94 5.05
CA ARG A 66 -13.07 5.71 4.17
C ARG A 66 -13.58 4.90 2.98
N SER A 67 -12.87 3.86 2.60
CA SER A 67 -13.23 2.95 1.50
C SER A 67 -14.00 1.71 1.95
N LEU A 68 -14.32 1.60 3.25
CA LEU A 68 -15.11 0.54 3.87
C LEU A 68 -16.57 0.93 4.04
#